data_AF-A0A453D018-F1
#
_entry.id   AF-A0A453D018-F1
#
_cell.length_a   1.000
_cell.length_b   1.000
_cell.length_c   1.000
_cell.angle_alpha   90.00
_cell.angle_beta   90.00
_cell.angle_gamma   90.00
#
_symmetry.space_group_name_H-M   'P 1'
#
loop_
_entity.id
_entity.type
_entity.pdbx_description
1 polymer ?
#
loop_
_entity_poly.entity_id
_entity_poly.type
_entity_poly.pdbx_seq_one_letter_code
_entity_poly.pdbx_strand_id
1 'polypeptide(L)'
;TGGRVDRRDVLLGLGSAAAAGLGTQRGRGAIAAPIQAPDLGNCNPPDLPNTAPDTNCCPTSGTGIIDFELPPASSAPLRVRPAAHLADAEHLAKYERAVALMKQLPADDPRSFEQQWRVHCAYCDGAYDQVGFPDLEIQVHNCWLFFPWHSFALPFWNWDAPAGMTLPAIYPPFPVDLDYNEIDVIIPTDEQIDQNLNIMYRQMVSGAKKTRLFMGQPYRAGDQPDPGAGSVENVPHGTMHTWTGDPAQPNNEDMGNFYSAARDPIFFAHHGNIDRLWHVWRGLRPSNTDFADADWLDTAFLFYDEEARPVRVRIRDCLDPAAMGYAYQDVGLPWLKAKPAKRSRRTPAPAAGALPATLRETVRVTVTRPQVSRSDKEKEEAEEVLIIEGIQVADHFKFVKFDVLVNAPESGGDAASGYCAGSVAMTPHMVRTNKKKGSMKTVARFGVCDLMDNIGADGDKTVVVSLVPRCGGELVTIGGVSIGYTK
;
A
#
# COMPACT_ATOMS: atom_id res chain seq x y z
N THR A 1 -18.88 -60.48 -30.70
CA THR A 1 -17.98 -60.23 -31.85
C THR A 1 -17.54 -58.78 -31.75
N GLY A 2 -16.48 -58.47 -31.00
CA GLY A 2 -15.10 -58.30 -31.50
C GLY A 2 -15.00 -56.96 -32.26
N GLY A 3 -14.21 -55.96 -31.91
CA GLY A 3 -13.16 -55.82 -30.92
C GLY A 3 -12.69 -54.35 -30.82
N ARG A 4 -11.66 -54.16 -29.99
CA ARG A 4 -10.98 -52.94 -29.51
C ARG A 4 -10.73 -51.80 -30.51
N VAL A 5 -10.82 -50.59 -29.97
CA VAL A 5 -10.18 -49.35 -30.45
C VAL A 5 -8.69 -49.37 -30.11
N ASP A 6 -7.82 -48.94 -31.03
CA ASP A 6 -6.49 -48.41 -30.70
C ASP A 6 -6.13 -47.18 -31.58
N ARG A 7 -5.27 -46.36 -31.01
CA ARG A 7 -4.91 -44.96 -31.26
C ARG A 7 -3.78 -44.84 -32.28
N ARG A 8 -3.89 -43.88 -33.21
CA ARG A 8 -2.89 -42.84 -33.60
C ARG A 8 -3.13 -42.37 -35.05
N ASP A 9 -3.21 -41.04 -35.16
CA ASP A 9 -2.91 -40.16 -36.30
C ASP A 9 -3.62 -40.35 -37.64
N VAL A 10 -4.53 -39.43 -37.96
CA VAL A 10 -4.57 -38.74 -39.26
C VAL A 10 -4.91 -37.25 -39.04
N LEU A 11 -4.07 -36.40 -39.63
CA LEU A 11 -3.97 -34.94 -39.51
C LEU A 11 -4.85 -34.16 -40.51
N LEU A 12 -5.15 -32.91 -40.13
CA LEU A 12 -5.33 -31.69 -40.94
C LEU A 12 -6.62 -31.47 -41.76
N GLY A 13 -7.29 -30.35 -41.42
CA GLY A 13 -8.30 -29.68 -42.25
C GLY A 13 -8.65 -28.31 -41.67
N LEU A 14 -8.16 -27.25 -42.33
CA LEU A 14 -8.26 -25.82 -42.02
C LEU A 14 -9.71 -25.31 -41.83
N GLY A 15 -9.90 -24.29 -40.97
CA GLY A 15 -11.15 -23.52 -40.94
C GLY A 15 -11.30 -22.60 -39.74
N SER A 16 -10.79 -21.38 -39.88
CA SER A 16 -10.94 -20.24 -38.99
C SER A 16 -12.39 -19.77 -38.82
N ALA A 17 -12.87 -19.69 -37.57
CA ALA A 17 -13.82 -18.68 -37.08
C ALA A 17 -13.92 -18.77 -35.55
N ALA A 18 -13.44 -17.72 -34.87
CA ALA A 18 -13.57 -17.59 -33.42
C ALA A 18 -15.03 -17.25 -33.06
N ALA A 19 -15.72 -18.20 -32.44
CA ALA A 19 -16.97 -17.95 -31.73
C ALA A 19 -17.16 -18.95 -30.58
N ALA A 20 -17.56 -18.39 -29.44
CA ALA A 20 -18.14 -19.00 -28.25
C ALA A 20 -17.21 -19.60 -27.17
N GLY A 21 -17.45 -19.17 -25.93
CA GLY A 21 -16.87 -19.77 -24.74
C GLY A 21 -17.43 -19.26 -23.41
N LEU A 22 -18.75 -19.03 -23.27
CA LEU A 22 -19.39 -19.17 -21.96
C LEU A 22 -19.42 -20.66 -21.63
N GLY A 23 -18.63 -21.08 -20.64
CA GLY A 23 -18.49 -22.48 -20.26
C GLY A 23 -17.88 -22.63 -18.86
N THR A 24 -18.69 -23.21 -17.99
CA THR A 24 -18.51 -23.51 -16.56
C THR A 24 -17.15 -24.08 -16.15
N GLN A 25 -16.73 -23.68 -14.94
CA GLN A 25 -15.62 -24.22 -14.15
C GLN A 25 -15.51 -25.76 -14.18
N ARG A 26 -14.38 -26.27 -14.66
CA ARG A 26 -13.53 -27.29 -13.99
C ARG A 26 -12.31 -27.58 -14.88
N GLY A 27 -11.13 -27.20 -14.38
CA GLY A 27 -9.83 -27.64 -14.90
C GLY A 27 -9.33 -26.87 -16.13
N ARG A 28 -8.68 -25.72 -15.91
CA ARG A 28 -7.77 -25.09 -16.88
C ARG A 28 -6.52 -24.66 -16.13
N GLY A 29 -5.35 -24.96 -16.70
CA GLY A 29 -4.08 -24.41 -16.21
C GLY A 29 -4.17 -22.90 -16.09
N ALA A 30 -3.45 -22.32 -15.14
CA ALA A 30 -3.48 -20.89 -14.86
C ALA A 30 -3.25 -20.09 -16.14
N ILE A 31 -4.31 -19.49 -16.67
CA ILE A 31 -4.21 -18.46 -17.70
C ILE A 31 -3.72 -17.23 -16.94
N ALA A 32 -2.59 -16.65 -17.35
CA ALA A 32 -2.10 -15.39 -16.80
C ALA A 32 -3.20 -14.33 -16.87
N ALA A 33 -3.40 -13.60 -15.78
CA ALA A 33 -4.45 -12.60 -15.64
C ALA A 33 -3.91 -11.29 -15.00
N PRO A 34 -2.87 -10.66 -15.58
CA PRO A 34 -2.41 -9.35 -15.12
C PRO A 34 -3.51 -8.29 -15.24
N ILE A 35 -3.55 -7.34 -14.30
CA ILE A 35 -4.38 -6.14 -14.45
C ILE A 35 -3.93 -5.40 -15.72
N GLN A 36 -4.88 -5.09 -16.60
CA GLN A 36 -4.59 -4.40 -17.86
C GLN A 36 -4.77 -2.89 -17.70
N ALA A 37 -4.04 -2.14 -18.51
CA ALA A 37 -4.19 -0.69 -18.60
C ALA A 37 -5.66 -0.34 -18.92
N PRO A 38 -6.27 0.63 -18.21
CA PRO A 38 -7.68 0.96 -18.42
C PRO A 38 -7.93 1.56 -19.81
N ASP A 39 -9.19 1.55 -20.24
CA ASP A 39 -9.62 2.38 -21.37
C ASP A 39 -9.93 3.80 -20.86
N LEU A 40 -9.12 4.79 -21.26
CA LEU A 40 -9.32 6.19 -20.84
C LEU A 40 -10.67 6.77 -21.31
N GLY A 41 -11.28 6.20 -22.36
CA GLY A 41 -12.63 6.56 -22.79
C GLY A 41 -13.73 5.97 -21.91
N ASN A 42 -13.44 4.90 -21.16
CA ASN A 42 -14.35 4.25 -20.22
C ASN A 42 -14.01 4.65 -18.79
N CYS A 43 -14.14 5.95 -18.52
CA CYS A 43 -13.97 6.51 -17.19
C CYS A 43 -15.32 6.90 -16.59
N ASN A 44 -15.55 6.49 -15.35
CA ASN A 44 -16.77 6.75 -14.61
C ASN A 44 -16.51 7.81 -13.54
N PRO A 45 -17.42 8.78 -13.33
CA PRO A 45 -17.34 9.66 -12.17
C PRO A 45 -17.36 8.84 -10.87
N PRO A 46 -16.50 9.15 -9.90
CA PRO A 46 -16.50 8.45 -8.61
C PRO A 46 -17.79 8.74 -7.83
N ASP A 47 -18.31 7.74 -7.11
CA ASP A 47 -19.47 7.88 -6.22
C ASP A 47 -19.04 8.44 -4.84
N LEU A 48 -18.67 9.72 -4.82
CA LEU A 48 -18.17 10.40 -3.63
C LEU A 48 -19.29 10.76 -2.65
N PRO A 49 -18.99 10.93 -1.33
CA PRO A 49 -19.98 11.39 -0.38
C PRO A 49 -20.49 12.79 -0.75
N ASN A 50 -21.75 13.12 -0.43
CA ASN A 50 -22.37 14.43 -0.70
C ASN A 50 -21.63 15.62 -0.08
N THR A 51 -20.71 15.35 0.83
CA THR A 51 -19.83 16.32 1.48
C THR A 51 -18.61 16.69 0.63
N ALA A 52 -18.24 15.86 -0.35
CA ALA A 52 -17.20 16.18 -1.31
C ALA A 52 -17.69 17.22 -2.32
N PRO A 53 -16.83 18.16 -2.76
CA PRO A 53 -17.16 19.05 -3.86
C PRO A 53 -17.39 18.25 -5.16
N ASP A 54 -18.17 18.80 -6.10
CA ASP A 54 -18.42 18.19 -7.41
C ASP A 54 -17.07 17.91 -8.12
N THR A 55 -16.62 16.67 -8.04
CA THR A 55 -15.27 16.24 -8.38
C THR A 55 -15.36 15.23 -9.51
N ASN A 56 -14.79 15.59 -10.67
CA ASN A 56 -14.61 14.67 -11.78
C ASN A 56 -13.16 14.21 -11.83
N CYS A 57 -12.96 12.90 -11.66
CA CYS A 57 -11.63 12.30 -11.68
C CYS A 57 -11.20 11.80 -13.05
N CYS A 58 -12.05 11.91 -14.07
CA CYS A 58 -11.69 11.47 -15.39
C CYS A 58 -10.64 12.40 -16.02
N PRO A 59 -9.48 11.85 -16.41
CA PRO A 59 -8.48 12.62 -17.11
C PRO A 59 -8.94 12.91 -18.55
N THR A 60 -8.28 13.86 -19.20
CA THR A 60 -8.51 14.15 -20.62
C THR A 60 -8.35 12.87 -21.45
N SER A 61 -9.34 12.56 -22.30
CA SER A 61 -9.26 11.41 -23.19
C SER A 61 -8.18 11.62 -24.27
N GLY A 62 -7.50 10.54 -24.63
CA GLY A 62 -6.43 10.55 -25.62
C GLY A 62 -6.55 9.39 -26.58
N THR A 63 -6.01 9.56 -27.78
CA THR A 63 -5.91 8.52 -28.81
C THR A 63 -4.46 8.23 -29.13
N GLY A 64 -4.17 7.06 -29.70
CA GLY A 64 -2.80 6.73 -30.14
C GLY A 64 -1.87 6.38 -28.99
N ILE A 65 -2.32 5.46 -28.12
CA ILE A 65 -1.50 4.91 -27.03
C ILE A 65 -0.21 4.33 -27.59
N ILE A 66 0.92 4.81 -27.08
CA ILE A 66 2.25 4.24 -27.35
C ILE A 66 2.69 3.36 -26.18
N ASP A 67 3.57 2.40 -26.42
CA ASP A 67 4.19 1.63 -25.35
C ASP A 67 5.42 2.39 -24.82
N PHE A 68 5.64 2.32 -23.51
CA PHE A 68 6.77 2.97 -22.86
C PHE A 68 8.11 2.40 -23.35
N GLU A 69 9.06 3.30 -23.59
CA GLU A 69 10.45 2.96 -23.85
C GLU A 69 11.32 3.56 -22.75
N LEU A 70 12.25 2.78 -22.23
CA LEU A 70 13.21 3.26 -21.25
C LEU A 70 14.02 4.44 -21.83
N PRO A 71 14.33 5.46 -21.02
CA PRO A 71 15.17 6.56 -21.48
C PRO A 71 16.52 6.00 -21.95
N PRO A 72 17.14 6.59 -22.99
CA PRO A 72 18.40 6.10 -23.53
C PRO A 72 19.47 5.98 -22.45
N ALA A 73 20.30 4.93 -22.47
CA ALA A 73 21.39 4.78 -21.50
C ALA A 73 22.39 5.95 -21.51
N SER A 74 22.42 6.73 -22.60
CA SER A 74 23.20 7.97 -22.74
C SER A 74 22.63 9.19 -22.00
N SER A 75 21.49 9.07 -21.31
CA SER A 75 20.80 10.16 -20.60
C SER A 75 21.52 10.66 -19.34
N ALA A 76 22.82 10.39 -19.19
CA ALA A 76 23.60 10.81 -18.04
C ALA A 76 23.73 12.35 -17.99
N PRO A 77 23.72 12.96 -16.79
CA PRO A 77 23.71 12.35 -15.46
C PRO A 77 22.31 11.91 -14.99
N LEU A 78 22.26 10.92 -14.09
CA LEU A 78 21.01 10.52 -13.42
C LEU A 78 20.40 11.70 -12.66
N ARG A 79 19.07 11.80 -12.69
CA ARG A 79 18.32 12.76 -11.85
C ARG A 79 18.39 12.30 -10.39
N VAL A 80 19.13 13.01 -9.55
CA VAL A 80 19.20 12.70 -8.12
C VAL A 80 18.08 13.45 -7.39
N ARG A 81 17.14 12.70 -6.82
CA ARG A 81 16.05 13.25 -5.99
C ARG A 81 16.62 13.64 -4.63
N PRO A 82 16.59 14.93 -4.22
CA PRO A 82 17.10 15.34 -2.92
C PRO A 82 16.07 15.07 -1.81
N ALA A 83 16.56 14.93 -0.58
CA ALA A 83 15.70 15.03 0.59
C ALA A 83 15.19 16.48 0.69
N ALA A 84 13.88 16.68 0.83
CA ALA A 84 13.26 18.00 0.73
C ALA A 84 13.88 19.04 1.71
N HIS A 85 14.15 18.64 2.95
CA HIS A 85 14.79 19.48 3.98
C HIS A 85 16.28 19.82 3.72
N LEU A 86 16.92 19.17 2.75
CA LEU A 86 18.31 19.43 2.34
C LEU A 86 18.41 20.05 0.94
N ALA A 87 17.28 20.27 0.26
CA ALA A 87 17.27 20.93 -1.04
C ALA A 87 17.74 22.38 -0.90
N ASP A 88 18.64 22.81 -1.78
CA ASP A 88 19.11 24.19 -1.79
C ASP A 88 18.05 25.15 -2.36
N ALA A 89 18.28 26.45 -2.18
CA ALA A 89 17.36 27.48 -2.64
C ALA A 89 17.17 27.48 -4.17
N GLU A 90 18.17 27.04 -4.94
CA GLU A 90 18.06 26.97 -6.40
C GLU A 90 17.13 25.83 -6.82
N HIS A 91 17.25 24.67 -6.20
CA HIS A 91 16.39 23.52 -6.41
C HIS A 91 14.95 23.84 -6.04
N LEU A 92 14.73 24.44 -4.87
CA LEU A 92 13.39 24.84 -4.42
C LEU A 92 12.76 25.86 -5.37
N ALA A 93 13.50 26.89 -5.79
CA ALA A 93 13.01 27.88 -6.75
C ALA A 93 12.65 27.25 -8.11
N LYS A 94 13.42 26.27 -8.59
CA LYS A 94 13.10 25.50 -9.81
C LYS A 94 11.83 24.67 -9.64
N TYR A 95 11.68 23.99 -8.51
CA TYR A 95 10.50 23.18 -8.19
C TYR A 95 9.24 24.05 -8.10
N GLU A 96 9.28 25.15 -7.34
CA GLU A 96 8.18 26.11 -7.22
C GLU A 96 7.78 26.66 -8.59
N ARG A 97 8.76 27.03 -9.42
CA ARG A 97 8.50 27.48 -10.79
C ARG A 97 7.85 26.39 -11.64
N ALA A 98 8.29 25.15 -11.55
CA ALA A 98 7.71 24.04 -12.31
C ALA A 98 6.23 23.81 -11.92
N VAL A 99 5.94 23.73 -10.61
CA VAL A 99 4.55 23.59 -10.11
C VAL A 99 3.69 24.80 -10.52
N ALA A 100 4.23 26.01 -10.45
CA ALA A 100 3.52 27.21 -10.89
C ALA A 100 3.17 27.17 -12.39
N LEU A 101 4.08 26.68 -13.23
CA LEU A 101 3.82 26.49 -14.67
C LEU A 101 2.78 25.39 -14.93
N MET A 102 2.85 24.27 -14.20
CA MET A 102 1.83 23.22 -14.29
C MET A 102 0.43 23.73 -13.92
N LYS A 103 0.34 24.61 -12.91
CA LYS A 103 -0.93 25.26 -12.49
C LYS A 103 -1.44 26.31 -13.48
N GLN A 104 -0.58 26.81 -14.38
CA GLN A 104 -0.95 27.79 -15.43
C GLN A 104 -1.39 27.13 -16.73
N LEU A 105 -1.13 25.82 -16.91
CA LEU A 105 -1.59 25.08 -18.08
C LEU A 105 -3.13 25.03 -18.13
N PRO A 106 -3.73 24.93 -19.33
CA PRO A 106 -5.17 24.70 -19.48
C PRO A 106 -5.62 23.45 -18.71
N ALA A 107 -6.81 23.49 -18.13
CA ALA A 107 -7.38 22.39 -17.34
C ALA A 107 -7.53 21.07 -18.14
N ASP A 108 -7.62 21.15 -19.46
CA ASP A 108 -7.70 20.02 -20.37
C ASP A 108 -6.33 19.53 -20.88
N ASP A 109 -5.24 20.26 -20.64
CA ASP A 109 -3.88 19.77 -20.92
C ASP A 109 -3.53 18.64 -19.93
N PRO A 110 -3.24 17.41 -20.38
CA PRO A 110 -3.00 16.26 -19.51
C PRO A 110 -1.78 16.43 -18.58
N ARG A 111 -0.94 17.44 -18.81
CA ARG A 111 0.22 17.78 -17.97
C ARG A 111 -0.09 18.86 -16.95
N SER A 112 -1.27 19.47 -17.01
CA SER A 112 -1.70 20.47 -16.03
C SER A 112 -1.73 19.87 -14.64
N PHE A 113 -1.51 20.70 -13.63
CA PHE A 113 -1.61 20.27 -12.24
C PHE A 113 -2.99 19.65 -11.95
N GLU A 114 -4.04 20.14 -12.61
CA GLU A 114 -5.38 19.60 -12.49
C GLU A 114 -5.49 18.16 -12.98
N GLN A 115 -4.96 17.88 -14.17
CA GLN A 115 -4.97 16.53 -14.73
C GLN A 115 -4.09 15.56 -13.94
N GLN A 116 -2.97 16.04 -13.39
CA GLN A 116 -2.08 15.21 -12.59
C GLN A 116 -2.72 14.72 -11.29
N TRP A 117 -3.48 15.56 -10.56
CA TRP A 117 -4.19 15.06 -9.37
C TRP A 117 -5.38 14.15 -9.73
N ARG A 118 -6.02 14.37 -10.89
CA ARG A 118 -7.08 13.48 -11.40
C ARG A 118 -6.58 12.06 -11.67
N VAL A 119 -5.32 11.89 -12.09
CA VAL A 119 -4.71 10.55 -12.25
C VAL A 119 -4.81 9.74 -10.97
N HIS A 120 -4.42 10.32 -9.82
CA HIS A 120 -4.53 9.62 -8.53
C HIS A 120 -5.97 9.26 -8.20
N CYS A 121 -6.88 10.24 -8.27
CA CYS A 121 -8.29 9.96 -7.99
C CYS A 121 -8.86 8.85 -8.90
N ALA A 122 -8.52 8.85 -10.20
CA ALA A 122 -9.08 7.89 -11.14
C ALA A 122 -8.72 6.43 -10.83
N TYR A 123 -7.48 6.19 -10.41
CA TYR A 123 -6.98 4.85 -10.08
C TYR A 123 -7.31 4.39 -8.65
N CYS A 124 -7.67 5.33 -7.75
CA CYS A 124 -7.86 5.04 -6.32
C CYS A 124 -9.31 5.11 -5.88
N ASP A 125 -10.15 5.89 -6.59
CA ASP A 125 -11.55 6.08 -6.30
C ASP A 125 -12.39 5.52 -7.44
N GLY A 126 -12.01 4.33 -7.90
CA GLY A 126 -12.78 3.51 -8.83
C GLY A 126 -13.35 4.30 -10.01
N ALA A 127 -12.55 5.04 -10.77
CA ALA A 127 -13.04 5.62 -12.02
C ALA A 127 -12.96 4.60 -13.17
N TYR A 128 -12.05 3.64 -13.07
CA TYR A 128 -11.80 2.62 -14.09
C TYR A 128 -12.29 1.23 -13.67
N ASP A 129 -12.89 0.54 -14.63
CA ASP A 129 -13.17 -0.89 -14.54
C ASP A 129 -11.98 -1.70 -15.08
N GLN A 130 -11.82 -2.92 -14.58
CA GLN A 130 -10.87 -3.88 -15.10
C GLN A 130 -11.30 -4.31 -16.51
N VAL A 131 -10.35 -4.31 -17.45
CA VAL A 131 -10.62 -4.73 -18.84
C VAL A 131 -11.15 -6.16 -18.87
N GLY A 132 -12.34 -6.34 -19.42
CA GLY A 132 -13.01 -7.64 -19.52
C GLY A 132 -13.86 -8.02 -18.29
N PHE A 133 -13.88 -7.20 -17.24
CA PHE A 133 -14.66 -7.40 -16.03
C PHE A 133 -15.42 -6.10 -15.67
N PRO A 134 -16.53 -5.80 -16.37
CA PRO A 134 -17.35 -4.63 -16.05
C PRO A 134 -17.86 -4.70 -14.61
N ASP A 135 -18.04 -3.54 -13.97
CA ASP A 135 -18.44 -3.39 -12.56
C ASP A 135 -17.40 -3.90 -11.54
N LEU A 136 -16.20 -4.29 -11.98
CA LEU A 136 -15.08 -4.62 -11.12
C LEU A 136 -13.98 -3.60 -11.33
N GLU A 137 -13.76 -2.73 -10.35
CA GLU A 137 -12.83 -1.62 -10.52
C GLU A 137 -11.36 -2.02 -10.41
N ILE A 138 -10.51 -1.17 -10.98
CA ILE A 138 -9.08 -1.15 -10.68
C ILE A 138 -8.89 -0.41 -9.36
N GLN A 139 -8.14 -1.02 -8.44
CA GLN A 139 -7.63 -0.39 -7.24
C GLN A 139 -6.13 -0.66 -7.15
N VAL A 140 -5.33 0.42 -7.05
CA VAL A 140 -3.87 0.34 -6.96
C VAL A 140 -3.38 0.30 -5.51
N HIS A 141 -4.26 0.62 -4.56
CA HIS A 141 -4.03 0.49 -3.12
C HIS A 141 -4.42 -0.89 -2.58
N ASN A 142 -4.03 -1.14 -1.34
CA ASN A 142 -4.25 -2.32 -0.53
C ASN A 142 -3.84 -3.63 -1.23
N CYS A 143 -2.78 -3.58 -2.05
CA CYS A 143 -2.29 -4.70 -2.84
C CYS A 143 -0.84 -4.50 -3.31
N TRP A 144 -0.30 -5.52 -3.99
CA TRP A 144 1.05 -5.53 -4.55
C TRP A 144 1.34 -4.48 -5.65
N LEU A 145 0.32 -3.74 -6.11
CA LEU A 145 0.48 -2.70 -7.15
C LEU A 145 0.89 -1.35 -6.56
N PHE A 146 0.77 -1.19 -5.23
CA PHE A 146 0.99 0.07 -4.52
C PHE A 146 2.33 0.72 -4.86
N PHE A 147 3.45 0.04 -4.61
CA PHE A 147 4.78 0.60 -4.88
C PHE A 147 5.03 0.95 -6.35
N PRO A 148 4.88 0.00 -7.31
CA PRO A 148 5.22 0.28 -8.71
C PRO A 148 4.30 1.29 -9.38
N TRP A 149 3.06 1.46 -8.92
CA TRP A 149 2.18 2.50 -9.44
C TRP A 149 2.60 3.91 -8.96
N HIS A 150 3.10 4.04 -7.72
CA HIS A 150 3.48 5.33 -7.11
C HIS A 150 4.92 5.78 -7.36
N SER A 151 5.64 5.24 -8.35
CA SER A 151 7.03 5.62 -8.63
C SER A 151 7.14 7.00 -9.33
N PHE A 152 7.08 8.10 -8.56
CA PHE A 152 7.13 9.50 -9.06
C PHE A 152 8.51 10.17 -8.91
N ALA A 153 8.97 10.92 -9.92
CA ALA A 153 10.29 11.55 -9.95
C ALA A 153 10.36 12.97 -9.36
N LEU A 154 10.36 13.11 -8.02
CA LEU A 154 10.37 14.41 -7.31
C LEU A 154 11.25 14.36 -6.04
N PRO A 155 11.58 15.51 -5.38
CA PRO A 155 12.21 15.49 -4.06
C PRO A 155 11.40 14.63 -3.09
N PHE A 156 12.05 14.00 -2.12
CA PHE A 156 11.37 13.12 -1.17
C PHE A 156 11.27 13.76 0.22
N TRP A 157 10.09 13.66 0.84
CA TRP A 157 9.89 14.05 2.23
C TRP A 157 10.51 13.00 3.14
N ASN A 158 11.69 13.30 3.68
CA ASN A 158 12.52 12.38 4.47
C ASN A 158 12.03 12.21 5.93
N TRP A 159 10.74 11.94 6.12
CA TRP A 159 10.12 11.77 7.44
C TRP A 159 10.63 10.53 8.20
N ASP A 160 11.39 9.64 7.56
CA ASP A 160 12.07 8.52 8.23
C ASP A 160 13.40 8.91 8.92
N ALA A 161 13.85 10.16 8.79
CA ALA A 161 14.99 10.68 9.56
C ALA A 161 14.60 11.94 10.35
N PRO A 162 15.16 12.16 11.56
CA PRO A 162 14.74 13.25 12.45
C PRO A 162 14.71 14.64 11.79
N ALA A 163 15.74 14.97 11.01
CA ALA A 163 15.85 16.27 10.33
C ALA A 163 14.79 16.50 9.24
N GLY A 164 14.14 15.45 8.75
CA GLY A 164 13.06 15.52 7.75
C GLY A 164 11.67 15.22 8.31
N MET A 165 11.52 15.00 9.63
CA MET A 165 10.22 14.73 10.26
C MET A 165 9.33 15.98 10.37
N THR A 166 9.90 17.17 10.30
CA THR A 166 9.13 18.42 10.35
C THR A 166 8.74 18.87 8.95
N LEU A 167 7.50 19.33 8.81
CA LEU A 167 7.07 20.04 7.61
C LEU A 167 7.70 21.45 7.52
N PRO A 168 7.78 22.04 6.31
CA PRO A 168 8.14 23.45 6.14
C PRO A 168 7.19 24.37 6.93
N ALA A 169 7.64 25.61 7.19
CA ALA A 169 7.03 26.57 8.13
C ALA A 169 5.53 26.92 7.94
N ILE A 170 4.86 26.43 6.89
CA ILE A 170 3.42 26.59 6.67
C ILE A 170 2.58 25.62 7.51
N TYR A 171 3.20 24.56 8.06
CA TYR A 171 2.57 23.61 8.98
C TYR A 171 3.10 23.80 10.40
N PRO A 172 2.36 23.38 11.44
CA PRO A 172 2.83 23.43 12.82
C PRO A 172 4.24 22.79 12.97
N PRO A 173 5.20 23.44 13.66
CA PRO A 173 6.61 23.04 13.65
C PRO A 173 6.90 21.88 14.62
N PHE A 174 6.17 20.79 14.49
CA PHE A 174 6.36 19.57 15.27
C PHE A 174 6.75 18.40 14.35
N PRO A 175 7.51 17.41 14.84
CA PRO A 175 7.72 16.18 14.08
C PRO A 175 6.38 15.53 13.74
N VAL A 176 6.31 14.91 12.56
CA VAL A 176 5.17 14.07 12.17
C VAL A 176 4.87 13.01 13.22
N ASP A 177 3.60 12.61 13.29
CA ASP A 177 3.19 11.45 14.07
C ASP A 177 2.92 10.26 13.14
N LEU A 178 3.87 9.32 13.06
CA LEU A 178 3.67 8.10 12.25
C LEU A 178 2.61 7.17 12.87
N ASP A 179 2.25 7.36 14.14
CA ASP A 179 1.19 6.64 14.84
C ASP A 179 -0.12 7.44 14.94
N TYR A 180 -0.34 8.42 14.06
CA TYR A 180 -1.51 9.30 14.17
C TYR A 180 -2.84 8.55 14.28
N ASN A 181 -3.68 9.04 15.20
CA ASN A 181 -4.97 8.45 15.58
C ASN A 181 -6.13 9.47 15.47
N GLU A 182 -6.06 10.45 14.56
CA GLU A 182 -7.01 11.57 14.47
C GLU A 182 -7.09 12.44 15.74
N ILE A 183 -6.11 12.29 16.63
CA ILE A 183 -5.98 13.02 17.88
C ILE A 183 -4.55 13.54 17.95
N ASP A 184 -4.40 14.85 18.03
CA ASP A 184 -3.10 15.48 18.25
C ASP A 184 -2.66 15.22 19.69
N VAL A 185 -1.75 14.27 19.86
CA VAL A 185 -1.10 14.01 21.15
C VAL A 185 0.24 14.72 21.16
N ILE A 186 0.36 15.76 21.99
CA ILE A 186 1.62 16.49 22.13
C ILE A 186 2.49 15.76 23.17
N ILE A 187 3.44 14.97 22.67
CA ILE A 187 4.54 14.39 23.46
C ILE A 187 5.84 15.18 23.23
N PRO A 188 6.87 15.01 24.10
CA PRO A 188 8.18 15.60 23.85
C PRO A 188 8.75 15.19 22.48
N THR A 189 9.39 16.12 21.78
CA THR A 189 9.97 15.92 20.43
C THR A 189 10.85 14.68 20.33
N ASP A 190 11.74 14.47 21.31
CA ASP A 190 12.63 13.31 21.33
C ASP A 190 11.86 11.98 21.46
N GLU A 191 10.75 11.99 22.21
CA GLU A 191 9.88 10.83 22.35
C GLU A 191 9.13 10.53 21.04
N GLN A 192 8.61 11.54 20.34
CA GLN A 192 8.00 11.37 19.02
C GLN A 192 9.00 10.83 17.99
N ILE A 193 10.24 11.35 18.00
CA ILE A 193 11.30 10.85 17.13
C ILE A 193 11.58 9.38 17.42
N ASP A 194 11.75 9.00 18.69
CA ASP A 194 12.00 7.61 19.07
C ASP A 194 10.84 6.67 18.67
N GLN A 195 9.60 7.11 18.84
CA GLN A 195 8.42 6.37 18.40
C GLN A 195 8.41 6.18 16.87
N ASN A 196 8.65 7.24 16.11
CA ASN A 196 8.70 7.20 14.65
C ASN A 196 9.81 6.25 14.14
N LEU A 197 11.00 6.30 14.77
CA LEU A 197 12.11 5.42 14.39
C LEU A 197 11.82 3.96 14.72
N ASN A 198 11.18 3.67 15.86
CA ASN A 198 10.75 2.31 16.22
C ASN A 198 9.70 1.76 15.24
N ILE A 199 8.73 2.60 14.85
CA ILE A 199 7.74 2.25 13.83
C ILE A 199 8.47 1.94 12.52
N MET A 200 9.36 2.80 12.06
CA MET A 200 10.12 2.55 10.83
C MET A 200 10.95 1.27 10.87
N TYR A 201 11.61 0.96 11.98
CA TYR A 201 12.29 -0.31 12.15
C TYR A 201 11.31 -1.49 11.97
N ARG A 202 10.15 -1.44 12.60
CA ARG A 202 9.15 -2.50 12.46
C ARG A 202 8.66 -2.61 11.01
N GLN A 203 8.29 -1.51 10.38
CA GLN A 203 7.68 -1.51 9.05
C GLN A 203 8.66 -1.89 7.94
N MET A 204 9.95 -1.59 8.09
CA MET A 204 10.99 -1.86 7.08
C MET A 204 11.84 -3.10 7.36
N VAL A 205 11.91 -3.57 8.62
CA VAL A 205 12.78 -4.68 9.03
C VAL A 205 11.99 -5.87 9.52
N SER A 206 11.39 -5.79 10.71
CA SER A 206 10.78 -6.95 11.37
C SER A 206 9.49 -7.42 10.69
N GLY A 207 8.64 -6.47 10.28
CA GLY A 207 7.37 -6.73 9.60
C GLY A 207 7.51 -6.94 8.09
N ALA A 208 8.67 -6.65 7.50
CA ALA A 208 8.89 -6.64 6.04
C ALA A 208 9.94 -7.66 5.57
N LYS A 209 10.09 -8.78 6.29
CA LYS A 209 11.07 -9.81 5.95
C LYS A 209 10.79 -10.56 4.64
N LYS A 210 9.57 -10.47 4.13
CA LYS A 210 9.08 -11.22 2.96
C LYS A 210 8.34 -10.27 2.04
N THR A 211 8.48 -10.45 0.72
CA THR A 211 7.94 -9.53 -0.30
C THR A 211 6.45 -9.27 -0.13
N ARG A 212 5.64 -10.29 0.19
CA ARG A 212 4.19 -10.14 0.44
C ARG A 212 3.83 -9.38 1.71
N LEU A 213 4.72 -9.34 2.70
CA LEU A 213 4.52 -8.54 3.90
C LEU A 213 4.91 -7.09 3.66
N PHE A 214 5.93 -6.84 2.83
CA PHE A 214 6.38 -5.50 2.49
C PHE A 214 5.48 -4.82 1.45
N MET A 215 5.29 -5.46 0.28
CA MET A 215 4.65 -4.88 -0.89
C MET A 215 3.13 -5.07 -0.93
N GLY A 216 2.58 -6.02 -0.17
CA GLY A 216 1.15 -6.35 -0.19
C GLY A 216 0.80 -7.65 -0.93
N GLN A 217 -0.50 -7.94 -0.99
CA GLN A 217 -1.01 -9.19 -1.52
C GLN A 217 -1.28 -9.17 -3.03
N PRO A 218 -1.24 -10.35 -3.69
CA PRO A 218 -1.58 -10.47 -5.10
C PRO A 218 -2.97 -9.92 -5.47
N TYR A 219 -3.01 -9.19 -6.58
CA TYR A 219 -4.21 -8.63 -7.19
C TYR A 219 -4.15 -8.80 -8.72
N ARG A 220 -5.12 -9.53 -9.28
CA ARG A 220 -5.18 -9.92 -10.69
C ARG A 220 -6.51 -9.49 -11.32
N ALA A 221 -6.56 -9.51 -12.65
CA ALA A 221 -7.81 -9.29 -13.36
C ALA A 221 -8.86 -10.35 -12.99
N GLY A 222 -10.05 -9.89 -12.61
CA GLY A 222 -11.13 -10.70 -12.05
C GLY A 222 -11.16 -10.77 -10.52
N ASP A 223 -10.13 -10.27 -9.83
CA ASP A 223 -10.12 -10.20 -8.37
C ASP A 223 -10.89 -8.97 -7.86
N GLN A 224 -11.52 -9.12 -6.69
CA GLN A 224 -12.02 -7.99 -5.91
C GLN A 224 -10.85 -7.11 -5.43
N PRO A 225 -11.05 -5.79 -5.31
CA PRO A 225 -10.04 -4.89 -4.76
C PRO A 225 -9.71 -5.23 -3.29
N ASP A 226 -8.67 -4.59 -2.78
CA ASP A 226 -8.22 -4.66 -1.38
C ASP A 226 -7.81 -6.06 -0.84
N PRO A 227 -7.04 -6.89 -1.58
CA PRO A 227 -6.63 -8.21 -1.12
C PRO A 227 -5.74 -8.20 0.14
N GLY A 228 -5.09 -7.07 0.44
CA GLY A 228 -4.35 -6.82 1.67
C GLY A 228 -3.10 -5.97 1.42
N ALA A 229 -3.05 -4.82 2.09
CA ALA A 229 -1.94 -3.87 2.04
C ALA A 229 -0.62 -4.46 2.58
N GLY A 230 0.48 -3.88 2.10
CA GLY A 230 1.83 -4.11 2.63
C GLY A 230 2.07 -3.39 3.95
N SER A 231 3.25 -3.59 4.55
CA SER A 231 3.62 -2.97 5.83
C SER A 231 3.61 -1.45 5.72
N VAL A 232 4.35 -0.89 4.76
CA VAL A 232 4.53 0.56 4.58
C VAL A 232 3.23 1.25 4.18
N GLU A 233 2.42 0.60 3.34
CA GLU A 233 1.14 1.14 2.85
C GLU A 233 0.13 1.38 4.00
N ASN A 234 0.08 0.46 4.98
CA ASN A 234 -0.70 0.68 6.19
C ASN A 234 -0.09 1.84 7.01
N VAL A 235 1.10 1.59 7.56
CA VAL A 235 1.82 2.54 8.40
C VAL A 235 3.26 2.58 7.89
N PRO A 236 3.82 3.76 7.59
CA PRO A 236 3.27 5.08 7.89
C PRO A 236 2.47 5.75 6.76
N HIS A 237 2.33 5.15 5.57
CA HIS A 237 1.65 5.82 4.45
C HIS A 237 0.22 6.26 4.82
N GLY A 238 -0.63 5.33 5.28
CA GLY A 238 -2.02 5.65 5.61
C GLY A 238 -2.18 6.66 6.75
N THR A 239 -1.32 6.59 7.77
CA THR A 239 -1.33 7.55 8.89
C THR A 239 -0.84 8.93 8.46
N MET A 240 0.17 9.00 7.59
CA MET A 240 0.72 10.26 7.07
C MET A 240 -0.27 11.02 6.19
N HIS A 241 -1.07 10.32 5.39
CA HIS A 241 -2.19 10.93 4.66
C HIS A 241 -3.15 11.64 5.62
N THR A 242 -3.59 10.93 6.65
CA THR A 242 -4.56 11.43 7.62
C THR A 242 -3.99 12.55 8.49
N TRP A 243 -2.72 12.45 8.89
CA TRP A 243 -2.01 13.48 9.66
C TRP A 243 -1.82 14.78 8.88
N THR A 244 -1.61 14.69 7.56
CA THR A 244 -1.35 15.87 6.71
C THR A 244 -2.65 16.53 6.20
N GLY A 245 -3.77 15.80 6.17
CA GLY A 245 -5.08 16.33 5.76
C GLY A 245 -5.58 17.44 6.72
N ASP A 246 -6.42 18.35 6.22
CA ASP A 246 -7.02 19.42 7.03
C ASP A 246 -8.31 18.90 7.71
N PRO A 247 -8.32 18.70 9.04
CA PRO A 247 -9.51 18.23 9.76
C PRO A 247 -10.67 19.23 9.79
N ALA A 248 -10.46 20.47 9.34
CA ALA A 248 -11.56 21.41 9.12
C ALA A 248 -12.33 21.14 7.82
N GLN A 249 -11.78 20.36 6.89
CA GLN A 249 -12.45 19.97 5.66
C GLN A 249 -13.39 18.79 5.89
N PRO A 250 -14.51 18.70 5.17
CA PRO A 250 -15.54 17.69 5.40
C PRO A 250 -15.06 16.23 5.29
N ASN A 251 -14.03 15.99 4.48
CA ASN A 251 -13.46 14.68 4.21
C ASN A 251 -11.95 14.66 4.43
N ASN A 252 -11.43 15.57 5.26
CA ASN A 252 -10.01 15.69 5.60
C ASN A 252 -9.12 16.06 4.38
N GLU A 253 -9.69 16.77 3.39
CA GLU A 253 -8.97 17.24 2.21
C GLU A 253 -7.75 18.12 2.56
N ASP A 254 -6.71 18.18 1.74
CA ASP A 254 -6.53 17.40 0.52
C ASP A 254 -5.94 16.01 0.83
N MET A 255 -4.84 15.93 1.59
CA MET A 255 -4.06 14.70 1.83
C MET A 255 -4.82 13.56 2.52
N GLY A 256 -5.85 13.84 3.32
CA GLY A 256 -6.55 12.83 4.12
C GLY A 256 -7.53 11.94 3.35
N ASN A 257 -7.69 12.14 2.04
CA ASN A 257 -8.57 11.32 1.19
C ASN A 257 -7.98 11.13 -0.20
N PHE A 258 -8.06 9.92 -0.76
CA PHE A 258 -7.40 9.62 -2.04
C PHE A 258 -7.94 10.44 -3.23
N TYR A 259 -9.22 10.83 -3.24
CA TYR A 259 -9.73 11.62 -4.38
C TYR A 259 -9.12 13.03 -4.44
N SER A 260 -8.63 13.54 -3.31
CA SER A 260 -8.10 14.90 -3.16
C SER A 260 -6.61 14.94 -2.88
N ALA A 261 -5.98 13.86 -2.42
CA ALA A 261 -4.63 13.90 -1.86
C ALA A 261 -3.61 14.59 -2.77
N ALA A 262 -3.61 14.27 -4.06
CA ALA A 262 -2.68 14.83 -5.04
C ALA A 262 -2.93 16.31 -5.40
N ARG A 263 -3.99 16.94 -4.88
CA ARG A 263 -4.21 18.40 -5.00
C ARG A 263 -3.21 19.19 -4.15
N ASP A 264 -2.71 18.59 -3.07
CA ASP A 264 -1.60 19.13 -2.30
C ASP A 264 -0.27 18.70 -2.95
N PRO A 265 0.61 19.64 -3.37
CA PRO A 265 1.93 19.29 -3.90
C PRO A 265 2.78 18.41 -2.97
N ILE A 266 2.51 18.39 -1.66
CA ILE A 266 3.25 17.55 -0.72
C ILE A 266 3.01 16.06 -0.92
N PHE A 267 1.87 15.67 -1.51
CA PHE A 267 1.56 14.31 -1.91
C PHE A 267 2.73 13.67 -2.67
N PHE A 268 3.25 14.40 -3.65
CA PHE A 268 4.32 13.90 -4.50
C PHE A 268 5.65 13.75 -3.75
N ALA A 269 5.93 14.61 -2.77
CA ALA A 269 7.10 14.47 -1.91
C ALA A 269 6.96 13.31 -0.92
N HIS A 270 5.75 13.09 -0.38
CA HIS A 270 5.42 11.92 0.44
C HIS A 270 5.65 10.62 -0.34
N HIS A 271 5.04 10.48 -1.53
CA HIS A 271 5.21 9.30 -2.38
C HIS A 271 6.63 9.18 -2.96
N GLY A 272 7.36 10.28 -3.13
CA GLY A 272 8.79 10.25 -3.42
C GLY A 272 9.59 9.51 -2.34
N ASN A 273 9.19 9.60 -1.07
CA ASN A 273 9.81 8.82 -0.01
C ASN A 273 9.29 7.38 0.05
N ILE A 274 8.02 7.13 -0.29
CA ILE A 274 7.49 5.76 -0.44
C ILE A 274 8.27 4.99 -1.52
N ASP A 275 8.48 5.59 -2.70
CA ASP A 275 9.30 5.02 -3.78
C ASP A 275 10.76 4.81 -3.32
N ARG A 276 11.32 5.76 -2.56
CA ARG A 276 12.65 5.61 -1.94
C ARG A 276 12.71 4.42 -1.00
N LEU A 277 11.70 4.21 -0.17
CA LEU A 277 11.68 3.10 0.80
C LEU A 277 11.66 1.75 0.10
N TRP A 278 11.00 1.62 -1.06
CA TRP A 278 11.13 0.40 -1.88
C TRP A 278 12.57 0.17 -2.34
N HIS A 279 13.24 1.21 -2.84
CA HIS A 279 14.67 1.12 -3.18
C HIS A 279 15.54 0.73 -1.98
N VAL A 280 15.35 1.37 -0.82
CA VAL A 280 16.08 1.08 0.41
C VAL A 280 15.84 -0.36 0.87
N TRP A 281 14.58 -0.83 0.89
CA TRP A 281 14.22 -2.18 1.34
C TRP A 281 14.98 -3.26 0.57
N ARG A 282 15.08 -3.14 -0.76
CA ARG A 282 15.85 -4.07 -1.60
C ARG A 282 17.33 -4.11 -1.23
N GLY A 283 17.89 -3.00 -0.78
CA GLY A 283 19.28 -2.90 -0.32
C GLY A 283 19.53 -3.45 1.09
N LEU A 284 18.50 -3.70 1.90
CA LEU A 284 18.69 -4.10 3.30
C LEU A 284 19.17 -5.55 3.45
N ARG A 285 18.72 -6.46 2.58
CA ARG A 285 19.03 -7.89 2.65
C ARG A 285 19.06 -8.49 1.25
N PRO A 286 19.97 -9.43 0.94
CA PRO A 286 19.97 -10.12 -0.36
C PRO A 286 18.67 -10.88 -0.67
N SER A 287 17.92 -11.29 0.35
CA SER A 287 16.64 -11.97 0.20
C SER A 287 15.46 -11.04 -0.11
N ASN A 288 15.63 -9.72 0.03
CA ASN A 288 14.60 -8.74 -0.29
C ASN A 288 14.54 -8.56 -1.80
N THR A 289 13.67 -9.33 -2.44
CA THR A 289 13.50 -9.38 -3.89
C THR A 289 12.08 -8.99 -4.29
N ASP A 290 11.96 -8.36 -5.45
CA ASP A 290 10.67 -8.03 -6.07
C ASP A 290 9.91 -9.31 -6.49
N PHE A 291 8.62 -9.19 -6.78
CA PHE A 291 7.86 -10.34 -7.27
C PHE A 291 8.37 -10.79 -8.65
N ALA A 292 8.59 -12.09 -8.80
CA ALA A 292 8.86 -12.72 -10.10
C ALA A 292 7.57 -13.20 -10.80
N ASP A 293 6.41 -12.91 -10.23
CA ASP A 293 5.10 -13.32 -10.77
C ASP A 293 4.81 -12.58 -12.08
N ALA A 294 4.50 -13.32 -13.14
CA ALA A 294 4.23 -12.74 -14.46
C ALA A 294 3.00 -11.83 -14.44
N ASP A 295 1.97 -12.15 -13.64
CA ASP A 295 0.76 -11.32 -13.55
C ASP A 295 1.07 -9.96 -12.90
N TRP A 296 2.07 -9.91 -12.00
CA TRP A 296 2.56 -8.65 -11.45
C TRP A 296 3.42 -7.91 -12.48
N LEU A 297 4.41 -8.59 -13.08
CA LEU A 297 5.34 -7.99 -14.05
C LEU A 297 4.68 -7.48 -15.34
N ASP A 298 3.60 -8.12 -15.79
CA ASP A 298 2.82 -7.74 -16.98
C ASP A 298 1.61 -6.87 -16.66
N THR A 299 1.39 -6.51 -15.39
CA THR A 299 0.38 -5.48 -15.08
C THR A 299 0.78 -4.16 -15.74
N ALA A 300 -0.19 -3.52 -16.39
CA ALA A 300 0.01 -2.32 -17.18
C ALA A 300 -0.88 -1.17 -16.73
N PHE A 301 -0.38 0.05 -16.86
CA PHE A 301 -1.09 1.30 -16.56
C PHE A 301 -0.94 2.29 -17.71
N LEU A 302 -1.79 3.32 -17.74
CA LEU A 302 -1.71 4.44 -18.66
C LEU A 302 -1.41 5.74 -17.91
N PHE A 303 -0.41 6.47 -18.40
CA PHE A 303 -0.06 7.82 -17.97
C PHE A 303 0.19 8.70 -19.19
N TYR A 304 0.06 10.02 -19.06
CA TYR A 304 0.53 10.94 -20.08
C TYR A 304 1.99 11.34 -19.81
N ASP A 305 2.80 11.42 -20.86
CA ASP A 305 4.18 11.91 -20.79
C ASP A 305 4.27 13.44 -20.92
N GLU A 306 5.48 13.98 -20.86
CA GLU A 306 5.77 15.42 -20.98
C GLU A 306 5.39 16.03 -22.34
N GLU A 307 5.21 15.18 -23.35
CA GLU A 307 4.78 15.52 -24.72
C GLU A 307 3.26 15.39 -24.89
N ALA A 308 2.53 15.15 -23.78
CA ALA A 308 1.08 14.97 -23.74
C ALA A 308 0.60 13.75 -24.55
N ARG A 309 1.43 12.71 -24.67
CA ARG A 309 1.06 11.44 -25.31
C ARG A 309 0.62 10.42 -24.26
N PRO A 310 -0.45 9.65 -24.51
CA PRO A 310 -0.82 8.55 -23.63
C PRO A 310 0.16 7.37 -23.81
N VAL A 311 0.79 6.96 -22.72
CA VAL A 311 1.84 5.94 -22.68
C VAL A 311 1.40 4.77 -21.81
N ARG A 312 1.52 3.55 -22.35
CA ARG A 312 1.34 2.29 -21.61
C ARG A 312 2.66 1.89 -20.96
N VAL A 313 2.67 1.85 -19.64
CA VAL A 313 3.80 1.37 -18.83
C VAL A 313 3.49 -0.01 -18.26
N ARG A 314 4.53 -0.83 -18.03
CA ARG A 314 4.41 -2.08 -17.28
C ARG A 314 5.30 -2.06 -16.05
N ILE A 315 4.90 -2.81 -15.03
CA ILE A 315 5.65 -2.89 -13.77
C ILE A 315 7.09 -3.36 -13.99
N ARG A 316 7.32 -4.32 -14.91
CA ARG A 316 8.67 -4.81 -15.22
C ARG A 316 9.65 -3.71 -15.66
N ASP A 317 9.14 -2.60 -16.20
CA ASP A 317 9.96 -1.52 -16.74
C ASP A 317 10.34 -0.49 -15.66
N CYS A 318 9.75 -0.56 -14.46
CA CYS A 318 10.01 0.38 -13.37
C CYS A 318 10.83 -0.20 -12.20
N LEU A 319 11.35 -1.42 -12.34
CA LEU A 319 12.07 -2.09 -11.26
C LEU A 319 13.41 -1.43 -10.97
N ASP A 320 14.12 -0.90 -11.97
CA ASP A 320 15.43 -0.26 -11.77
C ASP A 320 15.34 1.28 -11.91
N PRO A 321 15.45 2.03 -10.81
CA PRO A 321 15.51 3.50 -10.85
C PRO A 321 16.57 4.05 -11.80
N ALA A 322 17.74 3.40 -11.88
CA ALA A 322 18.83 3.85 -12.73
C ALA A 322 18.49 3.68 -14.20
N ALA A 323 17.83 2.57 -14.57
CA ALA A 323 17.30 2.37 -15.92
C ALA A 323 16.20 3.40 -16.26
N MET A 324 15.40 3.82 -15.27
CA MET A 324 14.44 4.92 -15.41
C MET A 324 15.10 6.33 -15.40
N GLY A 325 16.43 6.41 -15.26
CA GLY A 325 17.19 7.65 -15.33
C GLY A 325 17.19 8.50 -14.06
N TYR A 326 16.92 7.91 -12.88
CA TYR A 326 16.95 8.63 -11.60
C TYR A 326 17.64 7.84 -10.48
N ALA A 327 18.00 8.54 -9.42
CA ALA A 327 18.52 8.00 -8.17
C ALA A 327 18.03 8.84 -6.99
N TYR A 328 18.33 8.41 -5.77
CA TYR A 328 18.03 9.14 -4.55
C TYR A 328 19.30 9.73 -3.95
N GLN A 329 19.20 10.90 -3.34
CA GLN A 329 20.25 11.41 -2.47
C GLN A 329 20.44 10.44 -1.29
N ASP A 330 21.68 10.02 -1.07
CA ASP A 330 22.03 9.22 0.09
C ASP A 330 21.84 10.02 1.39
N VAL A 331 21.01 9.49 2.27
CA VAL A 331 20.75 10.05 3.61
C VAL A 331 20.81 8.92 4.64
N GLY A 332 21.12 9.27 5.89
CA GLY A 332 21.21 8.29 6.96
C GLY A 332 19.87 7.57 7.23
N LEU A 333 19.96 6.30 7.64
CA LEU A 333 18.82 5.45 8.03
C LEU A 333 18.85 5.18 9.55
N PRO A 334 18.59 6.18 10.41
CA PRO A 334 18.74 6.05 11.86
C PRO A 334 17.84 4.97 12.47
N TRP A 335 16.68 4.70 11.86
CA TRP A 335 15.75 3.66 12.28
C TRP A 335 16.33 2.25 12.21
N LEU A 336 17.41 1.99 11.46
CA LEU A 336 18.08 0.67 11.48
C LEU A 336 18.58 0.26 12.87
N LYS A 337 18.79 1.22 13.77
CA LYS A 337 19.23 1.00 15.16
C LYS A 337 18.09 1.06 16.17
N ALA A 338 16.87 1.40 15.75
CA ALA A 338 15.71 1.62 16.60
C ALA A 338 14.88 0.34 16.76
N LYS A 339 15.54 -0.78 17.10
CA LYS A 339 14.82 -2.02 17.40
C LYS A 339 14.00 -1.82 18.69
N PRO A 340 12.70 -2.17 18.71
CA PRO A 340 11.89 -2.08 19.92
C PRO A 340 12.54 -2.81 21.09
N ALA A 341 12.50 -2.20 22.28
CA ALA A 341 13.13 -2.75 23.47
C ALA A 341 12.59 -4.14 23.83
N LYS A 342 13.48 -5.02 24.29
CA LYS A 342 13.14 -6.36 24.78
C LYS A 342 12.19 -6.28 25.97
N ARG A 343 11.18 -7.12 25.98
CA ARG A 343 10.18 -7.19 27.05
C ARG A 343 10.43 -8.41 27.93
N SER A 344 10.08 -8.29 29.21
CA SER A 344 10.04 -9.43 30.11
C SER A 344 9.01 -10.44 29.61
N ARG A 345 9.36 -11.74 29.63
CA ARG A 345 8.43 -12.81 29.25
C ARG A 345 7.17 -12.73 30.10
N ARG A 346 6.03 -12.86 29.43
CA ARG A 346 4.71 -12.92 30.06
C ARG A 346 3.88 -14.02 29.44
N THR A 347 3.11 -14.70 30.27
CA THR A 347 2.08 -15.64 29.85
C THR A 347 0.74 -15.07 30.29
N PRO A 348 0.06 -14.28 29.43
CA PRO A 348 -1.25 -13.73 29.77
C PRO A 348 -2.26 -14.88 29.99
N ALA A 349 -3.27 -14.64 30.83
CA ALA A 349 -4.38 -15.57 30.95
C ALA A 349 -5.09 -15.73 29.59
N PRO A 350 -5.62 -16.92 29.27
CA PRO A 350 -6.41 -17.11 28.06
C PRO A 350 -7.55 -16.10 27.97
N ALA A 351 -7.74 -15.50 26.81
CA ALA A 351 -8.78 -14.54 26.54
C ALA A 351 -9.96 -15.22 25.85
N ALA A 352 -11.18 -14.85 26.27
CA ALA A 352 -12.43 -15.45 25.81
C ALA A 352 -13.18 -14.58 24.79
N GLY A 353 -12.52 -13.58 24.17
CA GLY A 353 -13.14 -12.78 23.12
C GLY A 353 -13.61 -13.68 21.97
N ALA A 354 -14.82 -13.44 21.51
CA ALA A 354 -15.41 -14.18 20.40
C ALA A 354 -15.30 -13.36 19.11
N LEU A 355 -15.03 -14.05 17.99
CA LEU A 355 -15.10 -13.49 16.64
C LEU A 355 -16.18 -14.27 15.84
N PRO A 356 -16.89 -13.62 14.89
CA PRO A 356 -16.69 -12.25 14.43
C PRO A 356 -17.12 -11.20 15.46
N ALA A 357 -16.43 -10.05 15.49
CA ALA A 357 -16.76 -8.93 16.37
C ALA A 357 -16.53 -7.57 15.71
N THR A 358 -17.40 -6.62 16.02
CA THR A 358 -17.19 -5.20 15.70
C THR A 358 -16.27 -4.57 16.75
N LEU A 359 -15.26 -3.82 16.32
CA LEU A 359 -14.22 -3.27 17.20
C LEU A 359 -14.66 -1.98 17.93
N ARG A 360 -15.77 -2.04 18.68
CA ARG A 360 -16.19 -0.91 19.54
C ARG A 360 -15.30 -0.72 20.76
N GLU A 361 -14.63 -1.78 21.17
CA GLU A 361 -13.69 -1.83 22.27
C GLU A 361 -12.58 -2.83 21.96
N THR A 362 -11.58 -2.94 22.86
CA THR A 362 -10.49 -3.89 22.65
C THR A 362 -11.00 -5.33 22.68
N VAL A 363 -10.80 -6.07 21.60
CA VAL A 363 -11.12 -7.50 21.52
C VAL A 363 -9.84 -8.31 21.74
N ARG A 364 -9.86 -9.21 22.74
CA ARG A 364 -8.72 -10.09 23.06
C ARG A 364 -9.06 -11.54 22.74
N VAL A 365 -8.22 -12.20 21.94
CA VAL A 365 -8.42 -13.59 21.51
C VAL A 365 -7.17 -14.43 21.77
N THR A 366 -7.36 -15.64 22.31
CA THR A 366 -6.27 -16.61 22.40
C THR A 366 -6.11 -17.33 21.07
N VAL A 367 -4.91 -17.29 20.51
CA VAL A 367 -4.57 -17.88 19.21
C VAL A 367 -3.55 -18.99 19.41
N THR A 368 -3.82 -20.15 18.80
CA THR A 368 -2.91 -21.30 18.84
C THR A 368 -1.86 -21.17 17.74
N ARG A 369 -0.59 -21.31 18.11
CA ARG A 369 0.52 -21.30 17.16
C ARG A 369 0.70 -22.68 16.54
N PRO A 370 0.90 -22.79 15.21
CA PRO A 370 1.11 -24.09 14.56
C PRO A 370 2.37 -24.80 15.07
N GLN A 371 3.48 -24.06 15.20
CA GLN A 371 4.76 -24.53 15.72
C GLN A 371 5.32 -23.55 16.76
N VAL A 372 6.25 -24.03 17.59
CA VAL A 372 6.92 -23.24 18.65
C VAL A 372 8.42 -23.56 18.65
N SER A 373 9.22 -22.68 19.24
CA SER A 373 10.67 -22.88 19.44
C SER A 373 11.40 -23.21 18.13
N ARG A 374 11.06 -22.51 17.04
CA ARG A 374 11.66 -22.74 15.72
C ARG A 374 13.10 -22.23 15.73
N SER A 375 13.99 -22.95 15.05
CA SER A 375 15.38 -22.55 14.84
C SER A 375 15.48 -21.29 13.97
N ASP A 376 16.60 -20.58 14.07
CA ASP A 376 16.85 -19.38 13.25
C ASP A 376 16.74 -19.68 11.75
N LYS A 377 17.21 -20.86 11.32
CA LYS A 377 17.09 -21.32 9.94
C LYS A 377 15.63 -21.48 9.50
N GLU A 378 14.79 -22.09 10.32
CA GLU A 378 13.37 -22.26 10.01
C GLU A 378 12.63 -20.91 9.96
N LYS A 379 13.01 -19.97 10.84
CA LYS A 379 12.47 -18.60 10.86
C LYS A 379 12.90 -17.80 9.62
N GLU A 380 14.11 -17.99 9.12
CA GLU A 380 14.60 -17.37 7.90
C GLU A 380 13.92 -17.93 6.64
N GLU A 381 13.77 -19.26 6.57
CA GLU A 381 13.07 -19.94 5.46
C GLU A 381 11.58 -19.58 5.41
N ALA A 382 10.91 -19.48 6.55
CA ALA A 382 9.49 -19.16 6.63
C ALA A 382 9.17 -18.23 7.82
N GLU A 383 8.69 -17.04 7.52
CA GLU A 383 8.25 -16.07 8.53
C GLU A 383 6.93 -16.56 9.14
N GLU A 384 6.82 -16.51 10.47
CA GLU A 384 5.54 -16.71 11.17
C GLU A 384 4.70 -15.45 11.02
N VAL A 385 3.46 -15.61 10.58
CA VAL A 385 2.58 -14.49 10.21
C VAL A 385 1.32 -14.54 11.03
N LEU A 386 1.04 -13.46 11.75
CA LEU A 386 -0.27 -13.21 12.35
C LEU A 386 -1.21 -12.65 11.28
N ILE A 387 -2.37 -13.29 11.10
CA ILE A 387 -3.34 -12.98 10.04
C ILE A 387 -4.62 -12.51 10.70
N ILE A 388 -5.07 -11.30 10.33
CA ILE A 388 -6.37 -10.77 10.73
C ILE A 388 -7.32 -10.94 9.54
N GLU A 389 -8.26 -11.86 9.68
CA GLU A 389 -9.11 -12.35 8.60
C GLU A 389 -10.47 -11.66 8.58
N GLY A 390 -11.01 -11.46 7.37
CA GLY A 390 -12.35 -10.93 7.19
C GLY A 390 -12.54 -9.56 7.81
N ILE A 391 -11.57 -8.65 7.62
CA ILE A 391 -11.70 -7.25 8.00
C ILE A 391 -12.75 -6.65 7.08
N GLN A 392 -13.89 -6.24 7.63
CA GLN A 392 -14.97 -5.61 6.91
C GLN A 392 -15.12 -4.17 7.41
N VAL A 393 -14.98 -3.20 6.50
CA VAL A 393 -15.14 -1.77 6.79
C VAL A 393 -16.47 -1.32 6.22
N ALA A 394 -17.41 -0.94 7.09
CA ALA A 394 -18.78 -0.60 6.70
C ALA A 394 -18.87 0.72 5.91
N ASP A 395 -18.07 1.71 6.30
CA ASP A 395 -17.92 2.99 5.61
C ASP A 395 -16.44 3.33 5.48
N HIS A 396 -15.89 3.00 4.32
CA HIS A 396 -14.49 3.25 3.97
C HIS A 396 -14.22 4.66 3.42
N PHE A 397 -15.20 5.57 3.45
CA PHE A 397 -14.95 7.01 3.34
C PHE A 397 -14.56 7.65 4.68
N LYS A 398 -14.45 6.84 5.73
CA LYS A 398 -13.92 7.23 7.03
C LYS A 398 -12.59 6.53 7.27
N PHE A 399 -11.66 7.26 7.86
CA PHE A 399 -10.40 6.69 8.27
C PHE A 399 -10.66 5.65 9.35
N VAL A 400 -10.09 4.46 9.18
CA VAL A 400 -10.16 3.41 10.18
C VAL A 400 -8.77 2.99 10.58
N LYS A 401 -8.56 2.87 11.89
CA LYS A 401 -7.30 2.42 12.44
C LYS A 401 -7.49 1.55 13.67
N PHE A 402 -6.78 0.44 13.73
CA PHE A 402 -6.64 -0.36 14.94
C PHE A 402 -5.25 -0.99 15.05
N ASP A 403 -4.77 -1.13 16.28
CA ASP A 403 -3.49 -1.78 16.56
C ASP A 403 -3.67 -3.26 16.84
N VAL A 404 -2.64 -4.04 16.52
CA VAL A 404 -2.57 -5.47 16.79
C VAL A 404 -1.42 -5.74 17.75
N LEU A 405 -1.76 -6.06 19.00
CA LEU A 405 -0.79 -6.33 20.05
C LEU A 405 -0.72 -7.83 20.38
N VAL A 406 0.46 -8.35 20.68
CA VAL A 406 0.67 -9.74 21.09
C VAL A 406 1.19 -9.79 22.52
N ASN A 407 0.49 -10.53 23.38
CA ASN A 407 0.77 -10.68 24.81
C ASN A 407 0.93 -9.36 25.59
N ALA A 408 0.32 -8.27 25.11
CA ALA A 408 0.32 -6.99 25.79
C ALA A 408 -0.44 -7.05 27.13
N PRO A 409 -0.05 -6.23 28.13
CA PRO A 409 -0.83 -6.06 29.37
C PRO A 409 -2.29 -5.68 29.11
N GLU A 410 -3.15 -5.89 30.10
CA GLU A 410 -4.54 -5.39 30.06
C GLU A 410 -4.61 -3.86 30.11
N SER A 411 -3.64 -3.21 30.77
CA SER A 411 -3.47 -1.75 30.72
C SER A 411 -3.11 -1.22 29.33
N GLY A 412 -2.94 -2.09 28.34
CA GLY A 412 -2.68 -1.73 26.94
C GLY A 412 -1.21 -1.52 26.59
N GLY A 413 -1.01 -0.97 25.40
CA GLY A 413 0.25 -0.55 24.79
C GLY A 413 -0.06 0.30 23.55
N ASP A 414 0.94 0.99 23.02
CA ASP A 414 0.85 1.79 21.79
C ASP A 414 1.50 1.07 20.60
N ALA A 415 1.45 1.67 19.41
CA ALA A 415 2.03 1.06 18.22
C ALA A 415 3.57 1.05 18.22
N ALA A 416 4.21 1.91 19.01
CA ALA A 416 5.66 1.92 19.23
C ALA A 416 6.12 0.86 20.26
N SER A 417 5.19 0.22 20.96
CA SER A 417 5.50 -0.74 22.01
C SER A 417 6.10 -2.04 21.46
N GLY A 418 6.97 -2.65 22.25
CA GLY A 418 7.59 -3.95 21.92
C GLY A 418 6.62 -5.14 21.89
N TYR A 419 5.31 -4.91 22.08
CA TYR A 419 4.24 -5.89 21.94
C TYR A 419 3.47 -5.75 20.61
N CYS A 420 3.68 -4.66 19.87
CA CYS A 420 2.85 -4.34 18.72
C CYS A 420 3.36 -5.02 17.45
N ALA A 421 2.53 -5.91 16.88
CA ALA A 421 2.79 -6.58 15.61
C ALA A 421 2.67 -5.63 14.42
N GLY A 422 1.82 -4.62 14.54
CA GLY A 422 1.53 -3.62 13.51
C GLY A 422 0.15 -3.01 13.74
N SER A 423 -0.24 -2.15 12.80
CA SER A 423 -1.56 -1.53 12.78
C SER A 423 -2.16 -1.67 11.39
N VAL A 424 -3.48 -1.78 11.33
CA VAL A 424 -4.23 -1.56 10.10
C VAL A 424 -4.66 -0.11 10.13
N ALA A 425 -4.28 0.66 9.12
CA ALA A 425 -4.64 2.06 8.96
C ALA A 425 -5.06 2.27 7.50
N MET A 426 -6.33 2.60 7.28
CA MET A 426 -6.90 2.66 5.94
C MET A 426 -7.36 4.08 5.63
N THR A 427 -6.66 4.72 4.70
CA THR A 427 -7.04 6.03 4.20
C THR A 427 -8.36 5.93 3.43
N PRO A 428 -9.28 6.90 3.63
CA PRO A 428 -10.53 6.98 2.90
C PRO A 428 -10.37 6.92 1.38
N HIS A 429 -11.21 6.10 0.73
CA HIS A 429 -11.31 6.00 -0.73
C HIS A 429 -12.58 5.25 -1.16
N MET A 430 -12.92 5.31 -2.45
CA MET A 430 -14.12 4.70 -3.03
C MET A 430 -13.93 3.28 -3.61
N VAL A 431 -14.99 2.47 -3.57
CA VAL A 431 -15.10 1.06 -4.00
C VAL A 431 -16.55 0.84 -4.44
N ARG A 432 -16.77 0.65 -5.74
CA ARG A 432 -18.07 0.43 -6.38
C ARG A 432 -18.47 -1.03 -6.21
N THR A 433 -19.18 -1.35 -5.13
CA THR A 433 -19.80 -2.66 -5.00
C THR A 433 -21.22 -2.67 -5.59
N ASN A 434 -21.37 -3.13 -6.84
CA ASN A 434 -22.68 -3.40 -7.46
C ASN A 434 -23.74 -2.28 -7.30
N LYS A 435 -23.35 -1.02 -7.56
CA LYS A 435 -24.25 0.16 -7.51
C LYS A 435 -24.89 0.43 -6.14
N LYS A 436 -24.31 -0.08 -5.04
CA LYS A 436 -24.65 0.30 -3.67
C LYS A 436 -23.37 0.63 -2.92
N LYS A 437 -23.41 1.60 -2.00
CA LYS A 437 -22.39 1.71 -0.95
C LYS A 437 -22.33 0.38 -0.21
N GLY A 438 -21.29 -0.39 -0.43
CA GLY A 438 -21.08 -1.69 0.19
C GLY A 438 -19.76 -1.69 0.93
N SER A 439 -19.71 -2.53 1.95
CA SER A 439 -18.53 -2.66 2.79
C SER A 439 -17.33 -3.17 1.99
N MET A 440 -16.17 -2.55 2.19
CA MET A 440 -14.90 -3.10 1.71
C MET A 440 -14.46 -4.26 2.62
N LYS A 441 -13.77 -5.24 2.01
CA LYS A 441 -13.26 -6.42 2.71
C LYS A 441 -11.78 -6.59 2.43
N THR A 442 -11.01 -6.83 3.48
CA THR A 442 -9.56 -7.05 3.35
C THR A 442 -9.03 -8.05 4.38
N VAL A 443 -7.73 -8.30 4.34
CA VAL A 443 -6.98 -9.15 5.26
C VAL A 443 -5.65 -8.48 5.59
N ALA A 444 -5.30 -8.41 6.87
CA ALA A 444 -4.00 -7.89 7.31
C ALA A 444 -3.06 -9.02 7.72
N ARG A 445 -1.76 -8.85 7.46
CA ARG A 445 -0.72 -9.85 7.74
C ARG A 445 0.49 -9.18 8.38
N PHE A 446 0.95 -9.71 9.51
CA PHE A 446 2.07 -9.18 10.26
C PHE A 446 3.12 -10.26 10.48
N GLY A 447 4.36 -10.03 10.05
CA GLY A 447 5.49 -10.89 10.41
C GLY A 447 5.80 -10.75 11.90
N VAL A 448 5.81 -11.87 12.63
CA VAL A 448 5.88 -11.87 14.10
C VAL A 448 7.07 -12.65 14.66
N CYS A 449 7.97 -13.23 13.86
CA CYS A 449 9.13 -13.96 14.42
C CYS A 449 9.94 -13.10 15.40
N ASP A 450 10.33 -11.91 14.96
CA ASP A 450 11.13 -10.99 15.79
C ASP A 450 10.35 -10.54 17.02
N LEU A 451 9.04 -10.35 16.88
CA LEU A 451 8.16 -9.98 17.98
C LEU A 451 8.10 -11.09 19.03
N MET A 452 7.91 -12.35 18.62
CA MET A 452 7.84 -13.51 19.51
C MET A 452 9.14 -13.67 20.31
N ASP A 453 10.29 -13.45 19.65
CA ASP A 453 11.60 -13.46 20.32
C ASP A 453 11.75 -12.28 21.28
N ASN A 454 11.28 -11.09 20.89
CA ASN A 454 11.38 -9.87 21.67
C ASN A 454 10.56 -9.91 22.97
N ILE A 455 9.40 -10.55 22.95
CA ILE A 455 8.52 -10.71 24.12
C ILE A 455 8.74 -12.04 24.86
N GLY A 456 9.66 -12.88 24.39
CA GLY A 456 10.00 -14.17 25.00
C GLY A 456 8.89 -15.23 24.87
N ALA A 457 8.05 -15.14 23.83
CA ALA A 457 6.91 -16.04 23.60
C ALA A 457 7.19 -17.13 22.56
N ASP A 458 8.41 -17.25 22.02
CA ASP A 458 8.72 -18.21 20.97
C ASP A 458 8.45 -19.68 21.37
N GLY A 459 8.57 -20.02 22.65
CA GLY A 459 8.22 -21.34 23.18
C GLY A 459 6.75 -21.54 23.56
N ASP A 460 5.92 -20.49 23.49
CA ASP A 460 4.54 -20.56 23.96
C ASP A 460 3.62 -21.14 22.87
N LYS A 461 2.82 -22.16 23.22
CA LYS A 461 1.89 -22.81 22.28
C LYS A 461 0.71 -21.92 21.88
N THR A 462 0.36 -20.98 22.75
CA THR A 462 -0.73 -20.03 22.54
C THR A 462 -0.26 -18.64 22.89
N VAL A 463 -0.75 -17.65 22.15
CA VAL A 463 -0.56 -16.23 22.45
C VAL A 463 -1.92 -15.55 22.57
N VAL A 464 -1.96 -14.40 23.24
CA VAL A 464 -3.15 -13.55 23.32
C VAL A 464 -2.94 -12.36 22.39
N VAL A 465 -3.81 -12.23 21.40
CA VAL A 465 -3.84 -11.12 20.45
C VAL A 465 -4.90 -10.13 20.90
N SER A 466 -4.52 -8.86 21.02
CA SER A 466 -5.42 -7.75 21.32
C SER A 466 -5.61 -6.89 20.07
N LEU A 467 -6.85 -6.73 19.63
CA LEU A 467 -7.26 -5.81 18.57
C LEU A 467 -7.76 -4.53 19.23
N VAL A 468 -7.00 -3.46 19.12
CA VAL A 468 -7.25 -2.21 19.86
C VAL A 468 -7.76 -1.14 18.89
N PRO A 469 -9.07 -0.83 18.87
CA PRO A 469 -9.58 0.23 18.00
C PRO A 469 -8.99 1.58 18.39
N ARG A 470 -8.61 2.37 17.38
CA ARG A 470 -8.11 3.74 17.54
C ARG A 470 -9.01 4.75 16.86
N CYS A 471 -9.37 4.49 15.60
CA CYS A 471 -10.20 5.36 14.77
C CYS A 471 -11.26 4.50 14.06
N GLY A 472 -12.52 4.93 14.09
CA GLY A 472 -13.62 4.28 13.36
C GLY A 472 -13.83 2.79 13.69
N GLY A 473 -13.50 2.34 14.91
CA GLY A 473 -13.58 0.94 15.29
C GLY A 473 -15.00 0.34 15.21
N GLU A 474 -16.02 1.16 15.41
CA GLU A 474 -17.43 0.82 15.21
C GLU A 474 -17.80 0.50 13.76
N LEU A 475 -16.97 0.92 12.79
CA LEU A 475 -17.12 0.63 11.37
C LEU A 475 -16.42 -0.66 10.96
N VAL A 476 -15.55 -1.22 11.82
CA VAL A 476 -14.72 -2.38 11.53
C VAL A 476 -15.27 -3.63 12.20
N THR A 477 -15.56 -4.64 11.40
CA THR A 477 -15.85 -6.00 11.89
C THR A 477 -14.74 -6.94 11.48
N ILE A 478 -14.26 -7.76 12.42
CA ILE A 478 -13.19 -8.74 12.21
C ILE A 478 -13.80 -10.14 12.20
N GLY A 479 -13.50 -10.92 11.17
CA GLY A 479 -13.99 -12.29 11.01
C GLY A 479 -13.22 -13.32 11.83
N GLY A 480 -11.90 -13.19 11.92
CA GLY A 480 -11.04 -14.18 12.57
C GLY A 480 -9.61 -13.69 12.79
N VAL A 481 -8.88 -14.41 13.63
CA VAL A 481 -7.44 -14.23 13.84
C VAL A 481 -6.76 -15.59 13.83
N SER A 482 -5.72 -15.73 13.01
CA SER A 482 -4.98 -16.98 12.86
C SER A 482 -3.48 -16.73 12.76
N ILE A 483 -2.67 -17.78 12.91
CA ILE A 483 -1.23 -17.72 12.68
C ILE A 483 -0.86 -18.76 11.63
N GLY A 484 -0.11 -18.33 10.62
CA GLY A 484 0.39 -19.14 9.52
C GLY A 484 1.85 -18.84 9.22
N TYR A 485 2.30 -19.24 8.02
CA TYR A 485 3.67 -19.01 7.57
C TYR A 485 3.69 -18.47 6.14
N THR A 486 4.65 -17.59 5.86
CA THR A 486 4.97 -17.16 4.49
C THR A 486 6.44 -17.38 4.21
N LYS A 487 6.73 -17.93 3.03
CA LYS A 487 8.09 -18.17 2.55
C LYS A 487 8.65 -16.94 1.86
#